data_AF-A0A132NGY8-F1
#
_entry.id   AF-A0A132NGY8-F1
#
_cell.length_a   1.000
_cell.length_b   1.000
_cell.length_c   1.000
_cell.angle_alpha   90.00
_cell.angle_beta   90.00
_cell.angle_gamma   90.00
#
_symmetry.space_group_name_H-M   'P 1'
#
loop_
_entity.id
_entity.type
_entity.pdbx_description
1 polymer ?
#
loop_
_entity_poly.entity_id
_entity_poly.type
_entity_poly.pdbx_seq_one_letter_code
_entity_poly.pdbx_strand_id
1 'polypeptide(L)'
;MSTRLPDRGGSAQAVAAAVAVARAHGVRCADPVVLADRYNVRVHLRPAPVVARVATTTALVRPDPLASLQRELAVAGFLAGRGAPVVPSSDELPPGPYRYDGLAVSFWRFVACGPDRTPRPDQAGRLLAELHTALRDYPGALPYLAPW
;
A
#
# COMPACT_ATOMS: atom_id res chain seq x y z
N MET A 1 2.81 29.45 14.30
CA MET A 1 1.46 29.50 13.73
C MET A 1 1.35 28.39 12.69
N SER A 2 0.98 27.17 13.11
CA SER A 2 0.97 25.97 12.26
C SER A 2 -0.45 25.73 11.76
N THR A 3 -0.66 25.96 10.47
CA THR A 3 -1.93 25.84 9.78
C THR A 3 -2.32 24.36 9.71
N ARG A 4 -3.25 23.92 10.56
CA ARG A 4 -3.94 22.63 10.37
C ARG A 4 -4.78 22.74 9.10
N LEU A 5 -4.41 22.01 8.04
CA LEU A 5 -5.34 21.76 6.95
C LEU A 5 -6.46 20.82 7.45
N PRO A 6 -7.73 21.09 7.14
CA PRO A 6 -8.84 20.26 7.57
C PRO A 6 -8.92 19.01 6.68
N ASP A 7 -8.78 17.80 7.23
CA ASP A 7 -9.09 16.58 6.45
C ASP A 7 -9.74 15.46 7.28
N ARG A 8 -10.88 15.78 7.90
CA ARG A 8 -11.76 14.72 8.45
C ARG A 8 -12.62 14.05 7.37
N GLY A 9 -12.71 14.64 6.17
CA GLY A 9 -13.55 14.15 5.07
C GLY A 9 -12.87 13.11 4.17
N GLY A 10 -11.63 13.34 3.77
CA GLY A 10 -10.88 12.45 2.87
C GLY A 10 -10.54 11.11 3.52
N SER A 11 -10.21 11.10 4.82
CA SER A 11 -9.97 9.86 5.56
C SER A 11 -11.24 8.99 5.66
N ALA A 12 -12.41 9.59 5.93
CA ALA A 12 -13.67 8.86 5.98
C ALA A 12 -14.06 8.25 4.62
N GLN A 13 -13.91 9.02 3.52
CA GLN A 13 -14.18 8.52 2.17
C GLN A 13 -13.21 7.38 1.80
N ALA A 14 -11.94 7.49 2.17
CA ALA A 14 -10.96 6.44 1.94
C ALA A 14 -11.27 5.15 2.72
N VAL A 15 -11.69 5.25 3.99
CA VAL A 15 -12.16 4.08 4.76
C VAL A 15 -13.37 3.46 4.07
N ALA A 16 -14.35 4.25 3.65
CA ALA A 16 -15.54 3.76 2.95
C ALA A 16 -15.17 3.01 1.65
N ALA A 17 -14.29 3.58 0.83
CA ALA A 17 -13.80 2.96 -0.40
C ALA A 17 -13.08 1.63 -0.14
N ALA A 18 -12.17 1.60 0.84
CA ALA A 18 -11.43 0.39 1.21
C ALA A 18 -12.38 -0.73 1.68
N VAL A 19 -13.34 -0.41 2.55
CA VAL A 19 -14.31 -1.38 3.08
C VAL A 19 -15.27 -1.88 2.00
N ALA A 20 -15.74 -0.98 1.11
CA ALA A 20 -16.67 -1.35 0.04
C ALA A 20 -16.04 -2.35 -0.94
N VAL A 21 -14.82 -2.06 -1.41
CA VAL A 21 -14.09 -2.97 -2.31
C VAL A 21 -13.79 -4.30 -1.61
N ALA A 22 -13.29 -4.26 -0.38
CA ALA A 22 -12.97 -5.48 0.37
C ALA A 22 -14.21 -6.39 0.55
N ARG A 23 -15.36 -5.81 0.92
CA ARG A 23 -16.63 -6.56 1.08
C ARG A 23 -17.14 -7.13 -0.22
N ALA A 24 -17.00 -6.41 -1.34
CA ALA A 24 -17.38 -6.91 -2.67
C ALA A 24 -16.57 -8.17 -3.07
N HIS A 25 -15.38 -8.34 -2.51
CA HIS A 25 -14.52 -9.52 -2.69
C HIS A 25 -14.61 -10.55 -1.54
N GLY A 26 -15.58 -10.41 -0.63
CA GLY A 26 -15.79 -11.36 0.47
C GLY A 26 -14.89 -11.18 1.68
N VAL A 27 -14.05 -10.13 1.72
CA VAL A 27 -13.17 -9.85 2.87
C VAL A 27 -13.99 -9.30 4.04
N ARG A 28 -13.91 -9.97 5.19
CA ARG A 28 -14.61 -9.54 6.40
C ARG A 28 -13.92 -8.31 7.01
N CYS A 29 -14.65 -7.19 7.04
CA CYS A 29 -14.23 -5.97 7.73
C CYS A 29 -15.32 -5.47 8.67
N ALA A 30 -15.08 -5.64 9.98
CA ALA A 30 -15.99 -5.23 11.05
C ALA A 30 -15.51 -3.97 11.78
N ASP A 31 -14.20 -3.77 11.86
CA ASP A 31 -13.60 -2.71 12.68
C ASP A 31 -12.36 -2.11 11.99
N PRO A 32 -12.56 -1.30 10.93
CA PRO A 32 -11.47 -0.71 10.17
C PRO A 32 -10.69 0.32 11.01
N VAL A 33 -9.37 0.24 10.99
CA VAL A 33 -8.48 1.16 11.74
C VAL A 33 -7.58 1.92 10.79
N VAL A 34 -7.63 3.24 10.84
CA VAL A 34 -6.67 4.10 10.12
C VAL A 34 -5.30 4.02 10.80
N LEU A 35 -4.31 3.52 10.07
CA LEU A 35 -2.92 3.42 10.51
C LEU A 35 -2.11 4.68 10.17
N ALA A 36 -2.45 5.36 9.08
CA ALA A 36 -1.84 6.61 8.63
C ALA A 36 -2.75 7.32 7.61
N ASP A 37 -2.71 8.64 7.54
CA ASP A 37 -3.62 9.46 6.72
C ASP A 37 -2.95 10.62 5.95
N ARG A 38 -1.60 10.63 5.84
CA ARG A 38 -0.89 11.80 5.30
C ARG A 38 -0.85 11.90 3.77
N TYR A 39 -0.35 10.88 3.08
CA TYR A 39 -0.13 10.90 1.62
C TYR A 39 -0.99 9.86 0.87
N ASN A 40 -1.19 8.74 1.55
CA ASN A 40 -2.19 7.74 1.28
C ASN A 40 -2.86 7.47 2.61
N VAL A 41 -4.16 7.17 2.59
CA VAL A 41 -4.82 6.63 3.77
C VAL A 41 -4.55 5.13 3.82
N ARG A 42 -3.99 4.66 4.94
CA ARG A 42 -3.73 3.24 5.21
C ARG A 42 -4.73 2.74 6.24
N VAL A 43 -5.48 1.70 5.91
CA VAL A 43 -6.56 1.19 6.76
C VAL A 43 -6.36 -0.31 7.00
N HIS A 44 -6.25 -0.73 8.25
CA HIS A 44 -6.30 -2.15 8.62
C HIS A 44 -7.76 -2.60 8.67
N LEU A 45 -8.13 -3.62 7.89
CA LEU A 45 -9.49 -4.11 7.73
C LEU A 45 -9.84 -5.22 8.73
N ARG A 46 -9.76 -4.92 10.03
CA ARG A 46 -9.94 -5.96 11.06
C ARG A 46 -11.33 -6.63 10.96
N PRO A 47 -11.40 -7.95 11.24
CA PRO A 47 -10.32 -8.82 11.70
C PRO A 47 -9.44 -9.40 10.59
N ALA A 48 -9.73 -9.14 9.31
CA ALA A 48 -8.93 -9.65 8.22
C ALA A 48 -7.50 -9.08 8.26
N PRO A 49 -6.46 -9.88 7.99
CA PRO A 49 -5.06 -9.45 8.03
C PRO A 49 -4.69 -8.64 6.77
N VAL A 50 -5.45 -7.57 6.51
CA VAL A 50 -5.40 -6.78 5.28
C VAL A 50 -5.20 -5.30 5.61
N VAL A 51 -4.22 -4.68 4.95
CA VAL A 51 -4.06 -3.23 4.93
C VAL A 51 -4.47 -2.71 3.55
N ALA A 52 -5.54 -1.93 3.49
CA ALA A 52 -5.85 -1.13 2.32
C ALA A 52 -4.94 0.11 2.28
N ARG A 53 -4.42 0.43 1.11
CA ARG A 53 -3.77 1.70 0.82
C ARG A 53 -4.61 2.42 -0.23
N VAL A 54 -5.13 3.58 0.14
CA VAL A 54 -6.00 4.41 -0.69
C VAL A 54 -5.21 5.65 -1.12
N ALA A 55 -5.09 5.85 -2.43
CA ALA A 55 -4.45 7.03 -2.99
C ALA A 55 -5.36 8.25 -2.78
N THR A 56 -4.92 9.19 -1.94
CA THR A 56 -5.61 10.46 -1.67
C THR A 56 -4.75 11.61 -2.22
N THR A 57 -3.91 12.25 -1.39
CA THR A 57 -3.04 13.35 -1.82
C THR A 57 -2.04 12.93 -2.89
N THR A 58 -1.57 11.68 -2.86
CA THR A 58 -0.71 11.12 -3.92
C THR A 58 -1.39 11.07 -5.29
N ALA A 59 -2.72 11.00 -5.34
CA ALA A 59 -3.43 11.05 -6.61
C ALA A 59 -3.35 12.43 -7.29
N LEU A 60 -3.07 13.49 -6.54
CA LEU A 60 -2.96 14.86 -7.08
C LEU A 60 -1.65 15.11 -7.84
N VAL A 61 -0.61 14.31 -7.56
CA VAL A 61 0.74 14.47 -8.15
C VAL A 61 1.10 13.34 -9.12
N ARG A 62 0.20 12.36 -9.31
CA ARG A 62 0.40 11.24 -10.22
C ARG A 62 -0.61 11.30 -11.37
N PRO A 63 -0.14 11.27 -12.64
CA PRO A 63 -1.04 11.33 -13.81
C PRO A 63 -2.06 10.19 -13.86
N ASP A 64 -1.65 8.99 -13.41
CA ASP A 64 -2.53 7.83 -13.29
C ASP A 64 -2.24 7.06 -12.00
N PRO A 65 -3.02 7.29 -10.93
CA PRO A 65 -2.87 6.60 -9.66
C PRO A 65 -3.05 5.08 -9.78
N LEU A 66 -3.90 4.60 -10.70
CA LEU A 66 -4.18 3.18 -10.85
C LEU A 66 -2.99 2.47 -11.50
N ALA A 67 -2.44 3.02 -12.58
CA ALA A 67 -1.23 2.48 -13.20
C ALA A 67 -0.04 2.48 -12.24
N SER A 68 0.06 3.47 -11.35
CA SER A 68 1.06 3.46 -10.28
C SER A 68 0.89 2.28 -9.34
N LEU A 69 -0.32 2.10 -8.78
CA LEU A 69 -0.60 0.99 -7.87
C LEU A 69 -0.41 -0.37 -8.55
N GLN A 70 -0.78 -0.49 -9.83
CA GLN A 70 -0.56 -1.72 -10.61
C GLN A 70 0.93 -2.06 -10.73
N ARG A 71 1.78 -1.05 -10.98
CA ARG A 71 3.24 -1.26 -11.03
C ARG A 71 3.80 -1.65 -9.66
N GLU A 72 3.33 -1.02 -8.59
CA GLU A 72 3.75 -1.36 -7.23
C GLU A 72 3.38 -2.80 -6.86
N LEU A 73 2.17 -3.24 -7.20
CA LEU A 73 1.72 -4.61 -6.98
C LEU A 73 2.55 -5.61 -7.81
N ALA A 74 2.85 -5.29 -9.07
CA ALA A 74 3.66 -6.15 -9.93
C ALA A 74 5.10 -6.31 -9.40
N VAL A 75 5.74 -5.21 -8.98
CA VAL A 75 7.08 -5.22 -8.40
C VAL A 75 7.10 -5.95 -7.06
N ALA A 76 6.16 -5.67 -6.17
CA ALA A 76 6.07 -6.33 -4.88
C ALA A 76 5.80 -7.83 -5.00
N GLY A 77 4.89 -8.23 -5.90
CA GLY A 77 4.60 -9.64 -6.17
C GLY A 77 5.81 -10.39 -6.72
N PHE A 78 6.53 -9.78 -7.65
CA PHE A 78 7.77 -10.35 -8.19
C PHE A 78 8.86 -10.54 -7.12
N LEU A 79 9.09 -9.51 -6.30
CA LEU A 79 10.08 -9.55 -5.23
C LEU A 79 9.71 -10.57 -4.15
N ALA A 80 8.44 -10.63 -3.77
CA ALA A 80 7.93 -11.62 -2.81
C ALA A 80 8.09 -13.05 -3.35
N GLY A 81 7.82 -13.27 -4.64
CA GLY A 81 8.04 -14.57 -5.29
C GLY A 81 9.49 -15.04 -5.29
N ARG A 82 10.45 -14.14 -5.00
CA ARG A 82 11.89 -14.44 -4.86
C ARG A 82 12.37 -14.48 -3.42
N GLY A 83 11.46 -14.36 -2.45
CA GLY A 83 11.81 -14.32 -1.03
C GLY A 83 12.50 -13.03 -0.58
N ALA A 84 12.46 -11.96 -1.39
CA ALA A 84 12.99 -10.66 -0.99
C ALA A 84 12.18 -10.09 0.20
N PRO A 85 12.79 -9.25 1.06
CA PRO A 85 12.19 -8.76 2.29
C PRO A 85 11.16 -7.64 2.02
N VAL A 86 10.06 -7.97 1.35
CA VAL A 86 8.95 -7.07 1.03
C VAL A 86 7.63 -7.58 1.60
N VAL A 87 6.67 -6.68 1.77
CA VAL A 87 5.29 -7.07 2.09
C VAL A 87 4.54 -7.31 0.78
N PRO A 88 3.99 -8.52 0.54
CA PRO A 88 3.22 -8.79 -0.67
C PRO A 88 1.81 -8.18 -0.60
N SER A 89 1.11 -8.21 -1.73
CA SER A 89 -0.35 -8.05 -1.74
C SER A 89 -1.01 -9.06 -0.80
N SER A 90 -2.22 -8.75 -0.32
CA SER A 90 -2.98 -9.72 0.48
C SER A 90 -3.43 -10.91 -0.38
N ASP A 91 -3.53 -12.09 0.24
CA ASP A 91 -4.11 -13.30 -0.37
C ASP A 91 -5.64 -13.41 -0.14
N GLU A 92 -6.23 -12.49 0.63
CA GLU A 92 -7.66 -12.49 0.98
C GLU A 92 -8.56 -12.04 -0.19
N LEU A 93 -7.97 -11.52 -1.25
CA LEU A 93 -8.63 -11.03 -2.45
C LEU A 93 -7.62 -10.97 -3.60
N PRO A 94 -8.09 -10.95 -4.88
CA PRO A 94 -7.18 -10.74 -6.00
C PRO A 94 -6.37 -9.44 -5.81
N PRO A 95 -5.09 -9.36 -6.23
CA PRO A 95 -4.20 -8.25 -5.89
C PRO A 95 -4.69 -6.85 -6.30
N GLY A 96 -5.59 -6.77 -7.30
CA GLY A 96 -6.04 -5.49 -7.87
C GLY A 96 -5.01 -4.87 -8.81
N PRO A 97 -4.96 -3.53 -8.94
CA PRO A 97 -5.60 -2.51 -8.09
C PRO A 97 -7.07 -2.29 -8.43
N TYR A 98 -7.78 -1.54 -7.58
CA TYR A 98 -9.22 -1.29 -7.69
C TYR A 98 -9.53 0.21 -7.73
N ARG A 99 -10.69 0.58 -8.27
CA ARG A 99 -11.26 1.92 -8.19
C ARG A 99 -12.61 1.90 -7.47
N TYR A 100 -12.83 2.85 -6.58
CA TYR A 100 -14.12 3.07 -5.95
C TYR A 100 -14.31 4.56 -5.70
N ASP A 101 -15.43 5.11 -6.20
CA ASP A 101 -15.77 6.53 -6.02
C ASP A 101 -14.61 7.50 -6.37
N GLY A 102 -13.95 7.24 -7.50
CA GLY A 102 -12.80 8.02 -7.96
C GLY A 102 -11.47 7.75 -7.23
N LEU A 103 -11.47 6.99 -6.14
CA LEU A 103 -10.27 6.64 -5.38
C LEU A 103 -9.64 5.34 -5.87
N ALA A 104 -8.32 5.33 -6.03
CA ALA A 104 -7.55 4.13 -6.35
C ALA A 104 -7.13 3.41 -5.05
N VAL A 105 -7.34 2.09 -5.01
CA VAL A 105 -7.14 1.26 -3.81
C VAL A 105 -6.30 0.03 -4.14
N SER A 106 -5.37 -0.31 -3.26
CA SER A 106 -4.60 -1.56 -3.27
C SER A 106 -4.63 -2.23 -1.90
N PHE A 107 -4.49 -3.56 -1.85
CA PHE A 107 -4.60 -4.33 -0.61
C PHE A 107 -3.35 -5.17 -0.35
N TRP A 108 -2.83 -5.05 0.86
CA TRP A 108 -1.53 -5.57 1.27
C TRP A 108 -1.69 -6.48 2.48
N ARG A 109 -0.79 -7.45 2.63
CA ARG A 109 -0.75 -8.28 3.84
C ARG A 109 -0.47 -7.41 5.07
N PHE A 110 -1.26 -7.56 6.13
CA PHE A 110 -0.95 -6.94 7.41
C PHE A 110 0.23 -7.67 8.06
N VAL A 111 1.27 -6.91 8.41
CA VAL A 111 2.41 -7.39 9.18
C VAL A 111 2.43 -6.62 10.49
N ALA A 112 2.29 -7.33 11.60
CA ALA A 112 2.36 -6.73 12.92
C ALA A 112 3.82 -6.31 13.21
N CYS A 113 4.04 -5.01 13.36
CA CYS A 113 5.30 -4.51 13.90
C CYS A 113 5.23 -4.60 15.43
N GLY A 114 6.12 -5.40 16.03
CA GLY A 114 6.32 -5.36 17.49
C GLY A 114 6.92 -4.01 17.91
N PRO A 115 6.72 -3.59 19.18
CA PRO A 115 7.40 -2.41 19.70
C PRO A 115 8.92 -2.60 19.57
N ASP A 116 9.61 -1.53 19.17
CA ASP A 116 11.07 -1.41 19.20
C ASP A 116 11.87 -2.19 18.14
N ARG A 117 11.31 -2.40 16.94
CA ARG A 117 12.04 -3.01 15.80
C ARG A 117 12.52 -2.00 14.76
N THR A 118 13.26 -0.98 15.20
CA THR A 118 14.00 -0.15 14.24
C THR A 118 15.23 -0.93 13.77
N PRO A 119 15.36 -1.26 12.47
CA PRO A 119 16.56 -1.96 12.00
C PRO A 119 17.79 -1.06 12.22
N ARG A 120 18.90 -1.66 12.64
CA ARG A 120 20.18 -0.95 12.69
C ARG A 120 20.59 -0.50 11.27
N PRO A 121 21.35 0.59 11.12
CA PRO A 121 21.74 1.10 9.80
C PRO A 121 22.43 0.05 8.91
N ASP A 122 23.28 -0.80 9.47
CA ASP A 122 23.95 -1.87 8.75
C ASP A 122 22.98 -2.96 8.26
N GLN A 123 21.97 -3.28 9.06
CA GLN A 123 20.90 -4.20 8.69
C GLN A 123 20.02 -3.61 7.58
N ALA A 124 19.64 -2.33 7.70
CA ALA A 124 18.88 -1.65 6.66
C ALA A 124 19.65 -1.60 5.33
N GLY A 125 20.96 -1.33 5.38
CA GLY A 125 21.83 -1.34 4.20
C GLY A 125 21.91 -2.70 3.51
N ARG A 126 22.05 -3.80 4.28
CA ARG A 126 22.03 -5.17 3.73
C ARG A 126 20.69 -5.52 3.09
N LEU A 127 19.57 -5.25 3.77
CA LEU A 127 18.23 -5.51 3.23
C LEU A 127 17.96 -4.71 1.94
N LEU A 128 18.43 -3.46 1.88
CA LEU A 128 18.32 -2.65 0.67
C LEU A 128 19.18 -3.19 -0.49
N ALA A 129 20.39 -3.67 -0.20
CA ALA A 129 21.25 -4.30 -1.22
C ALA A 129 20.67 -5.62 -1.74
N GLU A 130 20.08 -6.44 -0.86
CA GLU A 130 19.36 -7.66 -1.22
C GLU A 130 18.14 -7.34 -2.11
N LEU A 131 17.35 -6.33 -1.71
CA LEU A 131 16.21 -5.86 -2.49
C LEU A 131 16.63 -5.38 -3.90
N HIS A 132 17.66 -4.54 -4.00
CA HIS A 132 18.18 -4.08 -5.28
C HIS A 132 18.72 -5.21 -6.13
N THR A 133 19.35 -6.21 -5.52
CA THR A 133 19.85 -7.38 -6.24
C THR A 133 18.70 -8.18 -6.85
N ALA A 134 17.65 -8.46 -6.09
CA ALA A 134 16.47 -9.15 -6.59
C ALA A 134 15.73 -8.35 -7.68
N LEU A 135 15.71 -7.02 -7.57
CA LEU A 135 15.03 -6.13 -8.51
C LEU A 135 15.70 -6.07 -9.89
N ARG A 136 17.00 -6.39 -9.99
CA ARG A 136 17.75 -6.34 -11.26
C ARG A 136 17.19 -7.24 -12.35
N ASP A 137 16.58 -8.36 -11.99
CA ASP A 137 15.98 -9.26 -12.99
C ASP A 137 14.45 -9.07 -13.11
N TYR A 138 13.90 -7.95 -12.63
CA TYR A 138 12.49 -7.62 -12.85
C TYR A 138 12.23 -7.43 -14.35
N PRO A 139 11.33 -8.21 -14.97
CA PRO A 139 11.13 -8.19 -16.41
C PRO A 139 10.28 -7.01 -16.90
N GLY A 140 9.62 -6.29 -15.98
CA GLY A 140 8.73 -5.18 -16.33
C GLY A 140 9.47 -3.86 -16.48
N ALA A 141 8.88 -2.95 -17.27
CA ALA A 141 9.44 -1.60 -17.43
C ALA A 141 9.30 -0.78 -16.13
N LEU A 142 10.43 -0.22 -15.67
CA LEU A 142 10.48 0.75 -14.59
C LEU A 142 10.82 2.13 -15.16
N PRO A 143 9.99 3.15 -14.91
CA PRO A 143 10.24 4.48 -15.44
C PRO A 143 11.44 5.12 -14.72
N TYR A 144 12.28 5.82 -15.47
CA TYR A 144 13.41 6.56 -14.91
C TYR A 144 12.92 7.81 -14.17
N LEU A 145 13.13 7.86 -12.85
CA LEU A 145 12.82 9.01 -11.98
C LEU A 145 11.38 9.57 -12.14
N ALA A 146 10.39 8.72 -12.44
CA ALA A 146 9.00 9.17 -12.47
C ALA A 146 8.54 9.62 -11.07
N PRO A 147 7.55 10.52 -10.98
CA PRO A 147 6.99 10.97 -9.71
C PRO A 147 6.54 9.78 -8.85
N TRP A 148 7.08 9.72 -7.62
CA TRP A 148 6.79 8.72 -6.58
C TRP A 148 5.43 8.91 -5.91
#